data_AF-A0A8I0JKY5-F1
#
_entry.id   AF-A0A8I0JKY5-F1
#
_cell.length_a   1.000
_cell.length_b   1.000
_cell.length_c   1.000
_cell.angle_alpha   90.00
_cell.angle_beta   90.00
_cell.angle_gamma   90.00
#
_symmetry.space_group_name_H-M   'P 1'
#
loop_
_entity.id
_entity.type
_entity.pdbx_description
1 polymer ?
#
loop_
_entity_poly.entity_id
_entity_poly.type
_entity_poly.pdbx_seq_one_letter_code
_entity_poly.pdbx_strand_id
1 'polypeptide(L)'
;MAVIANAIPFKKRTLKKVECILLSSTFVNIFFAAVGFFAILPLQYYAMPQLGYTHCNILEGHSNKDSMDWVKNPEWCVRGKSREWVKEQARLAQ
;
A
#
# COMPACT_ATOMS: atom_id res chain seq x y z
N MET A 1 5.52 -18.46 22.25
CA MET A 1 6.63 -19.12 21.54
C MET A 1 7.83 -19.46 22.43
N ALA A 2 7.65 -19.75 23.73
CA ALA A 2 8.76 -20.08 24.64
C ALA A 2 8.86 -21.59 24.97
N VAL A 3 7.77 -22.34 24.75
CA VAL A 3 7.67 -23.74 25.21
C VAL A 3 8.32 -24.73 24.24
N ILE A 4 8.35 -24.42 22.94
CA ILE A 4 8.84 -25.35 21.89
C ILE A 4 10.38 -25.33 21.79
N ALA A 5 11.03 -24.18 22.02
CA ALA A 5 12.48 -24.06 21.91
C ALA A 5 13.25 -24.77 23.05
N ASN A 6 12.58 -25.08 24.17
CA ASN A 6 13.19 -25.76 25.32
C ASN A 6 13.31 -27.28 25.15
N ALA A 7 12.69 -27.88 24.13
CA ALA A 7 12.73 -29.32 23.91
C ALA A 7 13.99 -29.80 23.15
N ILE A 8 14.75 -28.88 22.54
CA ILE A 8 15.95 -29.20 21.77
C ILE A 8 17.18 -28.75 22.57
N PRO A 9 18.19 -29.62 22.82
CA PRO A 9 19.36 -29.29 23.66
C PRO A 9 20.35 -28.40 22.91
N PHE A 10 19.92 -27.22 22.47
CA PHE A 10 20.82 -26.21 21.94
C PHE A 10 21.42 -25.40 23.08
N LYS A 11 22.70 -25.04 22.93
CA LYS A 11 23.41 -24.18 23.89
C LYS A 11 22.65 -22.85 23.99
N LYS A 12 22.31 -22.39 25.20
CA LYS A 12 21.62 -21.09 25.42
C LYS A 12 22.29 -19.92 24.68
N ARG A 13 23.61 -19.99 24.49
CA ARG A 13 24.42 -19.02 23.73
C ARG A 13 24.12 -19.00 22.23
N THR A 14 23.81 -20.14 21.61
CA THR A 14 23.49 -20.21 20.17
C THR A 14 22.06 -19.75 19.93
N LEU A 15 21.12 -20.12 20.81
CA LEU A 15 19.74 -19.64 20.75
C LEU A 15 19.66 -18.10 20.82
N LYS A 16 20.35 -17.50 21.80
CA LYS A 16 20.41 -16.04 21.94
C LYS A 16 21.01 -15.33 20.72
N LYS A 17 22.01 -15.94 20.05
CA LYS A 17 22.58 -15.39 18.81
C LYS A 17 21.58 -15.43 17.66
N VAL A 18 20.89 -16.56 17.49
CA VAL A 18 19.86 -16.72 16.45
C VAL A 18 18.70 -15.74 16.69
N GLU A 19 18.25 -15.61 17.94
CA GLU A 19 17.22 -14.62 18.32
C GLU A 19 17.66 -13.19 18.00
N CYS A 20 18.89 -12.80 18.34
CA CYS A 20 19.41 -11.48 17.99
C CYS A 20 19.46 -11.25 16.47
N ILE A 21 19.89 -12.25 15.70
CA ILE A 21 19.94 -12.16 14.24
C ILE A 21 18.52 -12.00 13.68
N LEU A 22 17.57 -12.84 14.12
CA LEU A 22 16.18 -12.78 13.66
C LEU A 22 15.50 -11.46 14.06
N LEU A 23 15.70 -10.98 15.30
CA LEU A 23 15.19 -9.67 15.72
C LEU A 23 15.79 -8.56 14.86
N SER A 24 17.10 -8.56 14.67
CA SER A 24 17.77 -7.54 13.86
C SER A 24 17.28 -7.55 12.42
N SER A 25 17.09 -8.72 11.80
CA SER A 25 16.59 -8.81 10.44
C SER A 25 15.14 -8.36 10.33
N THR A 26 14.29 -8.66 11.31
CA THR A 26 12.92 -8.15 11.37
C THR A 26 12.90 -6.62 11.44
N PHE A 27 13.71 -6.00 12.30
CA PHE A 27 13.78 -4.53 12.39
C PHE A 27 14.25 -3.88 11.09
N VAL A 28 15.26 -4.45 10.43
CA VAL A 28 15.75 -3.95 9.15
C VAL A 28 14.64 -4.02 8.09
N ASN A 29 13.90 -5.14 8.01
CA ASN A 29 12.79 -5.28 7.07
C ASN A 29 11.66 -4.28 7.35
N ILE A 30 11.29 -4.08 8.61
CA ILE A 30 10.27 -3.08 8.99
C ILE A 30 10.73 -1.68 8.61
N PHE A 31 12.01 -1.36 8.82
CA PHE A 31 12.56 -0.07 8.43
C PHE A 31 12.49 0.13 6.90
N PHE A 32 12.91 -0.85 6.10
CA PHE A 32 12.80 -0.77 4.65
C PHE A 32 11.35 -0.66 4.17
N ALA A 33 10.42 -1.40 4.77
CA ALA A 33 9.00 -1.30 4.46
C ALA A 33 8.44 0.09 4.80
N ALA A 34 8.82 0.66 5.94
CA ALA A 34 8.43 2.01 6.33
C ALA A 34 8.98 3.05 5.35
N VAL A 35 10.28 2.99 5.02
CA VAL A 35 10.90 3.87 4.02
C VAL A 35 10.20 3.75 2.67
N GLY A 36 9.92 2.53 2.21
CA GLY A 36 9.17 2.28 0.99
C GLY A 36 7.77 2.91 1.05
N PHE A 37 7.04 2.75 2.15
CA PHE A 37 5.73 3.36 2.32
C PHE A 37 5.79 4.89 2.27
N PHE A 38 6.74 5.51 2.99
CA PHE A 38 6.89 6.97 3.03
C PHE A 38 7.46 7.57 1.75
N ALA A 39 8.20 6.82 0.93
CA ALA A 39 8.77 7.31 -0.33
C ALA A 39 7.88 7.00 -1.54
N ILE A 40 7.29 5.81 -1.61
CA ILE A 40 6.52 5.34 -2.77
C ILE A 40 5.14 6.01 -2.79
N LEU A 41 4.48 6.22 -1.65
CA LEU A 41 3.18 6.90 -1.61
C LEU A 41 3.21 8.32 -2.19
N PRO A 42 4.11 9.23 -1.74
CA PRO A 42 4.17 10.56 -2.34
C PRO A 42 4.62 10.48 -3.80
N LEU A 43 5.54 9.58 -4.14
CA LEU A 43 5.95 9.39 -5.53
C LEU A 43 4.76 9.00 -6.41
N GLN A 44 3.90 8.09 -5.96
CA GLN A 44 2.68 7.71 -6.67
C GLN A 44 1.73 8.91 -6.83
N TYR A 45 1.58 9.73 -5.78
CA TYR A 45 0.77 10.94 -5.84
C TYR A 45 1.28 11.95 -6.88
N TYR A 46 2.60 12.12 -7.00
CA TYR A 46 3.21 13.02 -7.98
C TYR A 46 3.30 12.45 -9.40
N ALA A 47 3.45 11.13 -9.54
CA ALA A 47 3.58 10.46 -10.83
C ALA A 47 2.23 10.29 -11.55
N MET A 48 1.14 10.06 -10.82
CA MET A 48 -0.19 9.87 -11.42
C MET A 48 -0.66 11.04 -12.32
N PRO A 49 -0.50 12.32 -11.91
CA PRO A 49 -0.74 13.47 -12.80
C PRO A 49 0.11 13.46 -14.07
N GLN A 50 1.39 13.08 -13.97
CA GLN A 50 2.30 13.04 -15.11
C GLN A 50 1.93 11.96 -16.14
N LEU A 51 1.26 10.89 -15.68
CA LEU A 51 0.70 9.84 -16.54
C LEU A 51 -0.66 10.22 -17.15
N GLY A 52 -1.16 11.43 -16.90
CA GLY A 52 -2.46 11.90 -17.40
C GLY A 52 -3.64 11.45 -16.55
N TYR A 53 -3.43 11.03 -15.30
CA TYR A 53 -4.51 10.74 -14.36
C TYR A 53 -4.81 11.96 -13.49
N THR A 54 -6.07 12.35 -13.42
CA THR A 54 -6.57 13.46 -12.61
C THR A 54 -7.20 12.92 -11.33
N HIS A 55 -6.95 13.59 -10.19
CA HIS A 55 -7.54 13.24 -8.91
C HIS A 55 -9.04 13.59 -8.88
N CYS A 56 -9.91 12.65 -8.50
CA CYS A 56 -11.36 12.81 -8.53
C CYS A 56 -12.02 12.32 -7.23
N ASN A 57 -12.37 13.23 -6.33
CA ASN A 57 -12.94 12.90 -5.01
C ASN A 57 -14.49 12.96 -4.95
N ILE A 58 -15.16 12.95 -6.11
CA ILE A 58 -16.63 13.18 -6.19
C ILE A 58 -17.41 11.97 -6.69
N LEU A 59 -16.74 10.84 -6.90
CA LEU A 59 -17.37 9.59 -7.32
C LEU A 59 -18.09 8.93 -6.14
N GLU A 60 -19.30 8.45 -6.40
CA GLU A 60 -20.10 7.71 -5.42
C GLU A 60 -19.60 6.26 -5.25
N GLY A 61 -19.69 5.75 -4.04
CA GLY A 61 -19.26 4.38 -3.70
C GLY A 61 -18.11 4.30 -2.70
N HIS A 62 -17.53 5.43 -2.30
CA HIS A 62 -16.59 5.49 -1.19
C HIS A 62 -17.28 6.01 0.08
N SER A 63 -17.22 5.24 1.17
CA SER A 63 -17.78 5.66 2.47
C SER A 63 -17.05 6.85 3.12
N ASN A 64 -15.87 7.21 2.60
CA ASN A 64 -15.01 8.26 3.14
C ASN A 64 -14.85 9.39 2.12
N LYS A 65 -14.94 10.63 2.60
CA LYS A 65 -14.72 11.89 1.85
C LYS A 65 -13.29 12.10 1.34
N ASP A 66 -12.36 11.19 1.64
CA ASP A 66 -10.94 11.28 1.30
C ASP A 66 -10.53 10.18 0.31
N SER A 67 -11.40 9.85 -0.65
CA SER A 67 -11.06 8.79 -1.61
C SER A 67 -9.98 9.29 -2.57
N MET A 68 -8.85 8.57 -2.60
CA MET A 68 -7.76 8.79 -3.56
C MET A 68 -8.11 8.15 -4.90
N ASP A 69 -9.27 8.49 -5.45
CA ASP A 69 -9.71 7.99 -6.74
C ASP A 69 -9.05 8.81 -7.87
N TRP A 70 -8.42 8.12 -8.81
CA TRP A 70 -7.73 8.72 -9.94
C TRP A 70 -8.41 8.31 -11.24
N VAL A 71 -8.64 9.27 -12.14
CA VAL A 71 -9.37 9.06 -13.40
C VAL A 71 -8.54 9.59 -14.56
N LYS A 72 -8.43 8.82 -15.65
CA LYS A 72 -7.60 9.17 -16.82
C LYS A 72 -8.14 10.37 -17.61
N ASN A 73 -9.46 10.60 -17.58
CA ASN A 73 -10.09 11.75 -18.22
C ASN A 73 -10.81 12.59 -17.15
N PRO A 74 -10.46 13.88 -16.98
CA PRO A 74 -11.14 14.74 -16.01
C PRO A 74 -12.66 14.86 -16.25
N GLU A 75 -13.12 14.72 -17.48
CA GLU A 75 -14.55 14.79 -17.84
C GLU A 75 -15.38 13.64 -17.27
N TRP A 76 -14.73 12.53 -16.90
CA TRP A 76 -15.41 11.39 -16.27
C TRP A 76 -15.57 11.57 -14.75
N CYS A 77 -15.02 12.64 -14.20
CA CYS A 77 -15.19 13.01 -12.81
C CYS A 77 -16.52 13.74 -12.61
N VAL A 78 -17.62 12.96 -12.58
CA VAL A 78 -18.99 13.50 -12.47
C VAL A 78 -19.58 13.16 -11.09
N ARG A 79 -20.13 14.17 -10.41
CA ARG A 79 -20.78 14.01 -9.10
C ARG A 79 -21.97 13.04 -9.23
N GLY A 80 -22.06 12.06 -8.34
CA GLY A 80 -23.17 11.09 -8.34
C GLY A 80 -22.98 9.91 -9.28
N LYS A 81 -21.76 9.70 -9.82
CA LYS A 81 -21.42 8.53 -10.64
C LYS A 81 -20.50 7.59 -9.88
N SER A 82 -20.69 6.29 -10.06
CA SER A 82 -19.88 5.27 -9.41
C SER A 82 -18.60 4.93 -10.19
N ARG A 83 -17.65 4.26 -9.54
CA ARG A 83 -16.43 3.75 -10.20
C ARG A 83 -16.73 2.83 -11.38
N GLU A 84 -17.81 2.05 -11.32
CA GLU A 84 -18.22 1.17 -12.42
C GLU A 84 -18.69 1.94 -13.65
N TRP A 85 -19.34 3.09 -13.45
CA TRP A 85 -19.69 3.99 -14.56
C TRP A 85 -18.44 4.53 -15.24
N VAL A 86 -17.41 4.93 -14.48
CA VAL A 86 -16.13 5.41 -15.03
C VAL A 86 -15.43 4.31 -15.82
N LYS A 87 -15.42 3.07 -15.33
CA LYS A 87 -14.88 1.92 -16.07
C LYS A 87 -15.62 1.70 -17.39
N GLU A 88 -16.94 1.86 -17.40
CA GLU A 88 -17.74 1.74 -18.62
C GLU A 88 -17.39 2.85 -19.61
N GLN A 89 -17.23 4.09 -19.17
CA GLN A 89 -16.75 5.18 -20.05
C GLN A 89 -15.35 4.90 -20.61
N ALA A 90 -14.44 4.36 -19.80
CA ALA A 90 -13.12 3.97 -20.25
C ALA A 90 -13.16 2.86 -21.32
N ARG A 91 -14.10 1.92 -21.19
CA ARG A 91 -14.35 0.87 -22.18
C ARG A 91 -14.93 1.42 -23.49
N LEU A 92 -15.81 2.41 -23.41
CA LEU A 92 -16.45 3.05 -24.57
C LEU A 92 -15.53 4.02 -25.32
N ALA A 93 -14.52 4.56 -24.64
CA ALA A 93 -13.54 5.50 -25.22
C ALA A 93 -12.32 4.79 -25.84
N GLN A 94 -12.30 3.46 -25.83
CA GLN A 94 -11.23 2.62 -26.38
C GLN A 94 -11.62 2.09 -27.76
#